data_AF-A0A6L6AEG0-F1
#
_entry.id   AF-A0A6L6AEG0-F1
#
_cell.length_a   1.000
_cell.length_b   1.000
_cell.length_c   1.000
_cell.angle_alpha   90.00
_cell.angle_beta   90.00
_cell.angle_gamma   90.00
#
_symmetry.space_group_name_H-M   'P 1'
#
loop_
_entity.id
_entity.type
_entity.pdbx_description
1 polymer ?
#
loop_
_entity_poly.entity_id
_entity_poly.type
_entity_poly.pdbx_seq_one_letter_code
_entity_poly.pdbx_strand_id
1 'polypeptide(L)'
;MTTLSSATFASHYPVTGEVIAQYPIADREQVHAAVARARAASLAWQNLGFKGRRKVLLQWSNLLISKLDEITEIVSRETGKPVSDA
;
A
#
# COMPACT_ATOMS: atom_id res chain seq x y z
N MET A 1 -19.55 -12.90 18.02
CA MET A 1 -18.61 -13.54 17.08
C MET A 1 -19.09 -13.21 15.67
N THR A 2 -18.51 -12.20 15.03
CA THR A 2 -18.87 -11.86 13.64
C THR A 2 -17.99 -12.68 12.72
N THR A 3 -18.60 -13.61 12.00
CA THR A 3 -17.95 -14.50 11.02
C THR A 3 -17.48 -13.68 9.82
N LEU A 4 -16.17 -13.51 9.67
CA LEU A 4 -15.54 -12.92 8.49
C LEU A 4 -15.62 -13.93 7.34
N SER A 5 -16.60 -13.77 6.45
CA SER A 5 -16.43 -14.24 5.07
C SER A 5 -15.42 -13.30 4.41
N SER A 6 -14.13 -13.54 4.63
CA SER A 6 -13.05 -12.72 4.02
C SER A 6 -12.91 -13.12 2.56
N ALA A 7 -13.80 -12.63 1.70
CA ALA A 7 -13.63 -12.74 0.26
C ALA A 7 -12.24 -12.17 -0.10
N THR A 8 -11.49 -12.88 -0.94
CA THR A 8 -10.17 -12.44 -1.41
C THR A 8 -10.23 -12.15 -2.90
N PHE A 9 -9.31 -11.31 -3.38
CA PHE A 9 -9.02 -11.18 -4.80
C PHE A 9 -7.59 -11.64 -5.07
N ALA A 10 -7.37 -12.22 -6.25
CA ALA A 10 -6.06 -12.64 -6.70
C ALA A 10 -5.37 -11.49 -7.46
N SER A 11 -4.10 -11.24 -7.15
CA SER A 11 -3.20 -10.48 -8.00
C SER A 11 -2.49 -11.46 -8.93
N HIS A 12 -2.41 -11.11 -10.20
CA HIS A 12 -1.92 -12.00 -11.25
C HIS A 12 -0.65 -11.42 -11.87
N TYR A 13 0.28 -12.28 -12.24
CA TYR A 13 1.39 -11.91 -13.10
C TYR A 13 0.87 -11.80 -14.55
N PRO A 14 0.85 -10.61 -15.18
CA PRO A 14 0.19 -10.45 -16.48
C PRO A 14 0.84 -11.25 -17.63
N VAL A 15 2.12 -11.61 -17.51
CA VAL A 15 2.86 -12.33 -18.55
C VAL A 15 2.44 -13.80 -18.65
N THR A 16 2.16 -14.46 -17.53
CA THR A 16 1.82 -15.89 -17.48
C THR A 16 0.37 -16.14 -17.06
N GLY A 17 -0.30 -15.16 -16.45
CA GLY A 17 -1.63 -15.29 -15.84
C GLY A 17 -1.61 -15.95 -14.45
N GLU A 18 -0.44 -16.35 -13.96
CA GLU A 18 -0.28 -17.00 -12.65
C GLU A 18 -0.72 -16.09 -11.50
N VAL A 19 -1.34 -16.65 -10.47
CA VAL A 19 -1.66 -15.92 -9.23
C VAL A 19 -0.39 -15.73 -8.41
N ILE A 20 -0.02 -14.49 -8.15
CA ILE A 20 1.19 -14.14 -7.38
C ILE A 20 0.91 -13.73 -5.94
N ALA A 21 -0.34 -13.33 -5.63
CA ALA A 21 -0.78 -13.04 -4.27
C ALA A 21 -2.31 -13.11 -4.16
N GLN A 22 -2.82 -13.28 -2.94
CA GLN A 22 -4.23 -13.11 -2.61
C GLN A 22 -4.38 -12.07 -1.50
N TYR A 23 -5.32 -11.14 -1.69
CA TYR A 23 -5.55 -10.05 -0.77
C TYR A 23 -7.01 -10.06 -0.29
N PRO A 24 -7.27 -9.77 1.00
CA PRO A 24 -8.63 -9.67 1.51
C PRO A 24 -9.33 -8.45 0.89
N ILE A 25 -10.61 -8.64 0.56
CA ILE A 25 -11.51 -7.55 0.18
C ILE A 25 -12.04 -6.93 1.46
N ALA A 26 -11.73 -5.65 1.67
CA ALA A 26 -12.25 -4.93 2.82
C ALA A 26 -13.76 -4.71 2.69
N ASP A 27 -14.50 -5.06 3.73
CA ASP A 27 -15.94 -4.76 3.83
C ASP A 27 -16.20 -3.28 4.14
N ARG A 28 -17.48 -2.91 4.15
CA ARG A 28 -17.91 -1.53 4.38
C ARG A 28 -17.42 -1.01 5.73
N GLU A 29 -17.56 -1.80 6.78
CA GLU A 29 -17.21 -1.46 8.15
C GLU A 29 -15.69 -1.28 8.31
N GLN A 30 -14.89 -2.14 7.69
CA GLN A 30 -13.44 -2.06 7.65
C GLN A 30 -12.96 -0.79 6.92
N VAL A 31 -13.59 -0.44 5.80
CA VAL A 31 -13.31 0.81 5.08
C VAL A 31 -13.67 2.02 5.95
N HIS A 32 -14.85 2.03 6.59
CA HIS A 32 -15.23 3.11 7.50
C HIS A 32 -14.25 3.26 8.66
N ALA A 33 -13.81 2.15 9.25
CA ALA A 33 -12.83 2.15 10.34
C ALA A 33 -11.48 2.72 9.88
N ALA A 34 -11.01 2.35 8.68
CA ALA A 34 -9.76 2.89 8.12
C ALA A 34 -9.85 4.41 7.89
N VAL A 35 -10.94 4.90 7.31
CA VAL A 35 -11.18 6.33 7.10
C VAL A 35 -11.28 7.09 8.42
N ALA A 36 -11.97 6.55 9.42
CA ALA A 36 -12.08 7.17 10.74
C ALA A 36 -10.70 7.34 11.41
N ARG A 37 -9.85 6.30 11.35
CA ARG A 37 -8.46 6.38 11.85
C ARG A 37 -7.65 7.43 11.09
N ALA A 38 -7.77 7.48 9.77
CA ALA A 38 -7.06 8.47 8.95
C ALA A 38 -7.48 9.91 9.28
N ARG A 39 -8.78 10.15 9.52
CA ARG A 39 -9.29 11.47 9.93
C ARG A 39 -8.71 11.90 11.27
N ALA A 40 -8.68 11.02 12.26
CA ALA A 40 -8.06 11.31 13.57
C ALA A 40 -6.56 11.64 13.43
N ALA A 41 -5.82 10.84 12.65
CA ALA A 41 -4.40 11.06 12.40
C ALA A 41 -4.10 12.34 11.61
N SER A 42 -5.03 12.78 10.75
CA SER A 42 -4.84 13.97 9.91
C SER A 42 -4.62 15.26 10.71
N LEU A 43 -5.19 15.37 11.91
CA LEU A 43 -4.97 16.53 12.79
C LEU A 43 -3.52 16.60 13.26
N ALA A 44 -2.98 15.47 13.74
CA ALA A 44 -1.57 15.38 14.13
C ALA A 44 -0.65 15.65 12.93
N TRP A 45 -0.98 15.11 11.75
CA TRP A 45 -0.23 15.35 10.52
C TRP A 45 -0.19 16.84 10.12
N GLN A 46 -1.31 17.55 10.24
CA GLN A 46 -1.38 18.98 9.97
C GLN A 46 -0.56 19.79 10.98
N ASN A 47 -0.64 19.42 12.26
CA ASN A 47 0.09 20.10 13.34
C ASN A 47 1.62 19.99 13.22
N LEU A 48 2.15 19.03 12.45
CA LEU A 48 3.57 18.97 12.11
C LEU A 48 4.05 20.18 11.29
N GLY A 49 3.14 20.91 10.63
CA GLY A 49 3.48 22.01 9.74
C GLY A 49 4.33 21.57 8.55
N PHE A 50 4.94 22.53 7.85
CA PHE A 50 5.78 22.21 6.69
C PHE A 50 7.06 21.45 7.08
N LYS A 51 7.80 21.95 8.09
CA LYS A 51 9.09 21.37 8.49
C LYS A 51 8.96 19.95 9.05
N GLY A 52 7.93 19.69 9.87
CA GLY A 52 7.69 18.36 10.44
C GLY A 52 7.28 17.35 9.36
N ARG A 53 6.38 17.72 8.46
CA ARG A 53 6.00 16.85 7.32
C ARG A 53 7.18 16.55 6.40
N ARG A 54 8.03 17.54 6.12
CA ARG A 54 9.28 17.34 5.35
C ARG A 54 10.16 16.27 5.99
N LYS A 55 10.36 16.30 7.31
CA LYS A 55 11.17 15.29 8.02
C LYS A 55 10.63 13.88 7.81
N VAL A 56 9.32 13.69 7.99
CA VAL A 56 8.69 12.37 7.82
C VAL A 56 8.78 11.89 6.36
N LEU A 57 8.50 12.77 5.40
CA LEU A 57 8.55 12.43 3.98
C LEU A 57 9.97 12.09 3.51
N LEU A 58 11.00 12.76 4.01
CA LEU A 58 12.39 12.42 3.71
C LEU A 58 12.80 11.08 4.31
N GLN A 59 12.36 10.77 5.53
CA GLN A 59 12.58 9.44 6.13
C GLN A 59 11.89 8.34 5.31
N TRP A 60 10.66 8.59 4.86
CA TRP A 60 9.94 7.66 3.99
C TRP A 60 10.63 7.50 2.63
N SER A 61 11.10 8.59 2.01
CA SER A 61 11.89 8.54 0.78
C SER A 61 13.15 7.69 0.93
N ASN A 62 13.88 7.82 2.04
CA ASN A 62 15.06 7.01 2.29
C ASN A 62 14.70 5.52 2.45
N LEU A 63 13.57 5.22 3.09
CA LEU A 63 13.08 3.84 3.22
C LEU A 63 12.73 3.24 1.85
N LEU A 64 12.04 4.01 0.99
CA LEU A 64 11.73 3.57 -0.37
C LEU A 64 13.00 3.26 -1.16
N ILE A 65 13.99 4.16 -1.12
CA ILE A 65 15.29 3.96 -1.79
C ILE A 65 16.00 2.71 -1.26
N SER A 66 15.98 2.48 0.06
CA SER A 66 16.61 1.28 0.65
C SER A 66 15.95 -0.04 0.25
N LYS A 67 14.73 0.02 -0.29
CA LYS A 67 13.92 -1.12 -0.74
C LYS A 67 13.63 -1.07 -2.24
N LEU A 68 14.38 -0.27 -2.99
CA LEU A 68 14.03 0.03 -4.38
C LEU A 68 13.92 -1.25 -5.21
N ASP A 69 14.93 -2.13 -5.14
CA ASP A 69 14.95 -3.40 -5.89
C ASP A 69 13.75 -4.32 -5.55
N GLU A 70 13.32 -4.35 -4.28
CA GLU A 70 12.15 -5.12 -3.84
C GLU A 70 10.86 -4.53 -4.45
N ILE A 71 10.74 -3.20 -4.42
CA ILE A 71 9.55 -2.49 -4.91
C ILE A 71 9.43 -2.60 -6.42
N THR A 72 10.52 -2.42 -7.17
CA THR A 72 10.52 -2.48 -8.64
C THR A 72 10.23 -3.89 -9.14
N GLU A 73 10.72 -4.93 -8.47
CA GLU A 73 10.37 -6.32 -8.76
C GLU A 73 8.87 -6.58 -8.52
N ILE A 74 8.30 -6.09 -7.43
CA ILE A 74 6.86 -6.20 -7.16
C ILE A 74 6.04 -5.50 -8.25
N VAL A 75 6.38 -4.25 -8.58
CA VAL A 75 5.67 -3.47 -9.61
C VAL A 75 5.76 -4.15 -10.98
N SER A 76 6.95 -4.64 -11.37
CA SER A 76 7.16 -5.43 -12.59
C SER A 76 6.26 -6.67 -12.61
N ARG A 77 6.23 -7.43 -11.51
CA ARG A 77 5.41 -8.64 -11.40
C ARG A 77 3.90 -8.37 -11.40
N GLU A 78 3.43 -7.28 -10.80
CA GLU A 78 1.99 -6.98 -10.78
C GLU A 78 1.49 -6.29 -12.07
N THR A 79 2.38 -5.65 -12.83
CA THR A 79 1.98 -4.82 -13.99
C THR A 79 2.50 -5.34 -15.33
N GLY A 80 3.49 -6.23 -15.35
CA GLY A 80 4.13 -6.78 -16.55
C GLY A 80 5.13 -5.82 -17.24
N LYS A 81 5.41 -4.66 -16.64
CA LYS A 81 6.40 -3.70 -17.13
C LYS A 81 7.83 -4.19 -16.85
N PRO A 82 8.82 -3.86 -17.70
CA PRO A 82 10.23 -4.15 -17.38
C PRO A 82 10.66 -3.47 -16.08
N VAL A 83 11.56 -4.11 -15.32
CA VAL A 83 12.12 -3.57 -14.05
C VAL A 83 12.75 -2.18 -14.23
N SER A 84 13.26 -1.86 -15.42
CA SER A 84 13.81 -0.53 -15.71
C SER A 84 12.77 0.59 -15.83
N ASP A 85 11.50 0.25 -16.09
CA ASP A 85 10.35 1.19 -16.13
C ASP A 85 9.54 1.17 -14.82
N ALA A 86 9.71 0.13 -14.00
CA ALA A 86 9.08 -0.06 -12.69
C ALA A 86 9.76 0.80 -11.61
#